data_AF-F4HT36-F1
#
_entry.id   AF-F4HT36-F1
#
_cell.length_a   1.000
_cell.length_b   1.000
_cell.length_c   1.000
_cell.angle_alpha   90.00
_cell.angle_beta   90.00
_cell.angle_gamma   90.00
#
_symmetry.space_group_name_H-M   'P 1'
#
loop_
_entity.id
_entity.type
_entity.pdbx_description
1 polymer ?
#
loop_
_entity_poly.entity_id
_entity_poly.type
_entity_poly.pdbx_seq_one_letter_code
_entity_poly.pdbx_strand_id
1 'polypeptide(L)'
;MVSHLCIWRPCMKCSIPILNDFSDKAPRYFDILTLGKETVFHLAVEHKNIPTFYIVAESPDRNNLLHQVDRYDNTVLHIAVMSSCYSVILYITMIQQ
;
A
#
# COMPACT_ATOMS: atom_id res chain seq x y z
N MET A 1 25.14 -1.48 -8.02
CA MET A 1 23.82 -2.12 -8.16
C MET A 1 22.81 -1.16 -7.56
N VAL A 2 22.22 -0.28 -8.38
CA VAL A 2 21.08 0.55 -7.95
C VAL A 2 19.96 -0.41 -7.63
N SER A 3 19.85 -0.83 -6.37
CA SER A 3 18.73 -1.63 -5.89
C SER A 3 17.49 -0.88 -6.29
N HIS A 4 16.66 -1.50 -7.12
CA HIS A 4 15.45 -0.92 -7.69
C HIS A 4 14.57 -0.33 -6.60
N LEU A 5 14.87 0.94 -6.35
CA LEU A 5 13.99 2.05 -6.14
C LEU A 5 12.91 1.80 -5.07
N CYS A 6 13.20 2.31 -3.86
CA CYS A 6 12.19 2.68 -2.86
C CYS A 6 11.30 3.81 -3.41
N ILE A 7 10.54 3.56 -4.50
CA ILE A 7 9.69 4.58 -5.16
C ILE A 7 8.59 5.02 -4.21
N TRP A 8 8.07 4.07 -3.44
CA TRP A 8 6.85 4.28 -2.70
C TRP A 8 6.98 5.27 -1.55
N ARG A 9 8.08 5.26 -0.78
CA ARG A 9 8.22 6.21 0.35
C ARG A 9 8.17 7.67 -0.10
N PRO A 10 8.89 8.10 -1.15
CA PRO A 10 8.68 9.41 -1.77
C PRO A 10 7.27 9.59 -2.36
N CYS A 11 6.74 8.57 -3.04
CA CYS A 11 5.41 8.64 -3.68
C CYS A 11 4.25 8.80 -2.68
N MET A 12 4.42 8.41 -1.41
CA MET A 12 3.40 8.66 -0.38
C MET A 12 3.19 10.15 -0.11
N LYS A 13 4.08 11.03 -0.59
CA LYS A 13 3.91 12.49 -0.56
C LYS A 13 3.42 13.09 -1.88
N CYS A 14 3.21 12.28 -2.92
CA CYS A 14 2.72 12.76 -4.21
C CYS A 14 1.23 13.13 -4.13
N SER A 15 0.83 14.07 -4.99
CA SER A 15 -0.58 14.43 -5.17
C SER A 15 -1.35 13.31 -5.88
N ILE A 16 -2.64 13.20 -5.61
CA ILE A 16 -3.56 12.21 -6.21
C ILE A 16 -3.50 12.14 -7.74
N PRO A 17 -3.43 13.26 -8.49
CA PRO A 17 -3.34 13.19 -9.96
C PRO A 17 -2.09 12.46 -10.46
N ILE A 18 -0.96 12.59 -9.77
CA ILE A 18 0.29 11.89 -10.12
C ILE A 18 0.15 10.39 -9.86
N LEU A 19 -0.53 10.00 -8.77
CA LEU A 19 -0.77 8.60 -8.45
C LEU A 19 -1.72 7.94 -9.45
N ASN A 20 -2.76 8.66 -9.89
CA ASN A 20 -3.66 8.18 -10.95
C ASN A 20 -2.91 8.02 -12.27
N ASP A 21 -2.15 9.04 -12.71
CA ASP A 21 -1.35 8.95 -13.94
C ASP A 21 -0.30 7.82 -13.87
N PHE A 22 0.30 7.60 -12.70
CA PHE A 22 1.21 6.49 -12.46
C PHE A 22 0.49 5.14 -12.51
N SER A 23 -0.73 5.05 -11.98
CA SER A 23 -1.56 3.85 -12.02
C SER A 23 -1.92 3.44 -13.43
N ASP A 24 -2.21 4.42 -14.29
CA ASP A 24 -2.53 4.17 -15.70
C ASP A 24 -1.29 3.75 -16.50
N LYS A 25 -0.15 4.42 -16.28
CA LYS A 25 1.07 4.20 -17.08
C LYS A 25 1.92 3.03 -16.63
N ALA A 26 1.91 2.71 -15.34
CA ALA A 26 2.86 1.79 -14.73
C ALA A 26 2.25 0.95 -13.58
N PRO A 27 1.07 0.32 -13.77
CA PRO A 27 0.33 -0.34 -12.68
C PRO A 27 1.13 -1.46 -11.99
N ARG A 28 2.03 -2.14 -12.71
CA ARG A 28 2.85 -3.24 -12.18
C ARG A 28 3.82 -2.83 -11.07
N TYR A 29 4.15 -1.55 -10.97
CA TYR A 29 5.07 -1.08 -9.94
C TYR A 29 4.44 -1.13 -8.53
N PHE A 30 3.11 -1.12 -8.43
CA PHE A 30 2.39 -1.25 -7.15
C PHE A 30 2.59 -2.62 -6.48
N ASP A 31 3.01 -3.62 -7.26
CA ASP A 31 3.21 -4.99 -6.80
C ASP A 31 4.63 -5.22 -6.26
N ILE A 32 5.51 -4.22 -6.38
CA ILE A 32 6.91 -4.30 -5.93
C ILE A 32 6.99 -4.05 -4.42
N LEU A 33 7.64 -4.97 -3.72
CA LEU A 33 7.92 -4.85 -2.29
C LEU A 33 9.15 -3.97 -2.02
N THR A 34 9.16 -3.26 -0.90
CA THR A 34 10.37 -2.60 -0.40
C THR A 34 11.40 -3.62 0.07
N LEU A 35 12.63 -3.16 0.39
CA LEU A 35 13.61 -3.99 1.10
C LEU A 35 13.10 -4.48 2.48
N GLY A 36 12.14 -3.75 3.07
CA GLY A 36 11.44 -4.15 4.29
C GLY A 36 10.29 -5.13 4.05
N LYS A 37 10.13 -5.66 2.83
CA LYS A 37 9.00 -6.49 2.37
C LYS A 37 7.63 -5.80 2.43
N GLU A 38 7.62 -4.47 2.56
CA GLU A 38 6.39 -3.70 2.66
C GLU A 38 5.75 -3.55 1.28
N THR A 39 4.43 -3.69 1.23
CA THR A 39 3.63 -3.36 0.05
C THR A 39 3.31 -1.87 0.01
N VAL A 40 2.81 -1.38 -1.12
CA VAL A 40 2.27 0.00 -1.20
C VAL A 40 1.17 0.24 -0.16
N PHE A 41 0.40 -0.79 0.22
CA PHE A 41 -0.62 -0.68 1.26
C PHE A 41 -0.03 -0.42 2.65
N HIS A 42 1.04 -1.12 3.04
CA HIS A 42 1.73 -0.84 4.31
C HIS A 42 2.15 0.62 4.38
N LEU A 43 2.80 1.10 3.32
CA LEU A 43 3.32 2.47 3.24
C LEU A 43 2.20 3.51 3.20
N ALA A 44 1.12 3.26 2.47
CA ALA A 44 -0.04 4.15 2.41
C ALA A 44 -0.66 4.35 3.79
N VAL A 45 -0.80 3.28 4.57
CA VAL A 45 -1.35 3.33 5.94
C VAL A 45 -0.36 4.00 6.89
N GLU A 46 0.92 3.59 6.88
CA GLU A 46 1.99 4.14 7.71
C GLU A 46 2.11 5.67 7.55
N HIS A 47 2.01 6.15 6.30
CA HIS A 47 2.11 7.59 5.98
C HIS A 47 0.75 8.31 5.99
N LYS A 48 -0.33 7.64 6.40
CA LYS A 48 -1.71 8.15 6.42
C LYS A 48 -2.20 8.67 5.05
N ASN A 49 -1.64 8.16 3.96
CA ASN A 49 -2.08 8.45 2.60
C ASN A 49 -3.18 7.47 2.18
N ILE A 50 -4.34 7.62 2.83
CA ILE A 50 -5.51 6.78 2.63
C ILE A 50 -6.08 6.86 1.20
N PRO A 51 -6.03 8.00 0.49
CA PRO A 51 -6.39 8.03 -0.92
C PRO A 51 -5.57 7.06 -1.78
N THR A 52 -4.23 6.98 -1.57
CA THR A 52 -3.38 5.99 -2.27
C THR A 52 -3.83 4.57 -1.97
N PHE A 53 -4.17 4.29 -0.70
CA PHE A 53 -4.69 2.97 -0.32
C PHE A 53 -5.89 2.60 -1.19
N TYR A 54 -6.89 3.48 -1.31
CA TYR A 54 -8.09 3.17 -2.09
C TYR A 54 -7.81 3.05 -3.59
N ILE A 55 -6.98 3.91 -4.19
CA ILE A 55 -6.58 3.82 -5.61
C ILE A 55 -5.97 2.44 -5.92
N VAL A 56 -5.08 1.95 -5.06
CA VAL A 56 -4.45 0.64 -5.26
C VAL A 56 -5.47 -0.49 -5.03
N ALA A 57 -6.35 -0.32 -4.04
CA ALA A 57 -7.36 -1.31 -3.65
C ALA A 57 -8.50 -1.48 -4.67
N GLU A 58 -8.69 -0.53 -5.59
CA GLU A 58 -9.61 -0.67 -6.72
C GLU A 58 -9.25 -1.84 -7.65
N SER A 59 -7.99 -2.30 -7.63
CA SER A 59 -7.54 -3.46 -8.40
C SER A 59 -7.68 -4.75 -7.58
N PRO A 60 -8.69 -5.61 -7.83
CA PRO A 60 -8.92 -6.82 -7.03
C PRO A 60 -7.74 -7.80 -7.05
N ASP A 61 -6.95 -7.81 -8.12
CA ASP A 61 -5.73 -8.62 -8.25
C ASP A 61 -4.68 -8.33 -7.16
N ARG A 62 -4.76 -7.15 -6.53
CA ARG A 62 -3.83 -6.72 -5.47
C ARG A 62 -4.32 -7.04 -4.07
N ASN A 63 -5.50 -7.65 -3.90
CA ASN A 63 -6.01 -8.02 -2.58
C ASN A 63 -5.06 -8.98 -1.85
N ASN A 64 -4.32 -9.82 -2.58
CA ASN A 64 -3.29 -10.68 -1.99
C ASN A 64 -2.18 -9.90 -1.28
N LEU A 65 -1.90 -8.65 -1.69
CA LEU A 65 -0.89 -7.78 -1.06
C LEU A 65 -1.35 -7.23 0.30
N LEU A 66 -2.63 -7.34 0.66
CA LEU A 66 -3.13 -6.97 1.99
C LEU A 66 -2.66 -7.96 3.07
N HIS A 67 -2.44 -9.23 2.67
CA HIS A 67 -2.00 -10.33 3.53
C HIS A 67 -0.49 -10.52 3.56
N GLN A 68 0.25 -9.82 2.70
CA GLN A 68 1.70 -9.80 2.72
C GLN A 68 2.18 -9.33 4.09
N VAL A 69 3.15 -10.03 4.66
CA VAL A 69 3.86 -9.60 5.88
C VAL A 69 5.12 -8.81 5.52
N ASP A 70 5.40 -7.77 6.30
CA ASP A 70 6.65 -7.03 6.25
C ASP A 70 7.81 -7.83 6.89
N ARG A 71 8.97 -7.18 7.08
CA ARG A 71 10.16 -7.78 7.70
C ARG A 71 10.01 -8.09 9.20
N TYR A 72 8.94 -7.63 9.84
CA TYR A 72 8.63 -7.79 11.27
C TYR A 72 7.38 -8.65 11.47
N ASP A 73 6.94 -9.37 10.43
CA ASP A 73 5.73 -10.18 10.40
C ASP A 73 4.42 -9.39 10.58
N ASN A 74 4.43 -8.07 10.34
CA ASN A 74 3.22 -7.25 10.33
C ASN A 74 2.55 -7.31 8.96
N THR A 75 1.24 -7.50 8.96
CA THR A 75 0.39 -7.27 7.77
C THR A 75 -0.10 -5.82 7.70
N VAL A 76 -0.75 -5.46 6.60
CA VAL A 76 -1.40 -4.15 6.46
C VAL A 76 -2.40 -3.88 7.59
N LEU A 77 -3.10 -4.93 8.06
CA LEU A 77 -4.02 -4.82 9.20
C LEU A 77 -3.30 -4.44 10.50
N HIS A 78 -2.13 -5.02 10.77
CA HIS A 78 -1.33 -4.65 11.94
C HIS A 78 -0.96 -3.17 11.90
N ILE A 79 -0.46 -2.68 10.76
CA ILE A 79 -0.11 -1.27 10.57
C ILE A 79 -1.34 -0.36 10.72
N ALA A 80 -2.51 -0.78 10.22
CA ALA A 80 -3.75 -0.02 10.32
C ALA A 80 -4.22 0.11 11.78
N VAL A 81 -4.12 -0.95 12.57
CA VAL A 81 -4.41 -0.94 14.02
C VAL A 81 -3.43 -0.03 14.74
N MET A 82 -2.12 -0.18 14.51
CA MET A 82 -1.08 0.65 15.13
C MET A 82 -1.25 2.14 14.80
N SER A 83 -1.71 2.45 13.59
CA SER A 83 -1.93 3.82 13.11
C SER A 83 -3.32 4.39 13.46
N SER A 84 -4.18 3.60 14.12
CA SER A 84 -5.58 3.93 14.40
C SER A 84 -6.37 4.33 13.14
N CYS A 85 -6.10 3.66 12.01
CA CYS A 85 -6.76 3.93 10.73
C CYS A 85 -8.05 3.11 10.59
N TYR A 86 -9.11 3.54 11.28
CA TYR A 86 -10.38 2.83 11.34
C TYR A 86 -11.00 2.52 9.96
N SER A 87 -10.87 3.42 8.99
CA SER A 87 -11.42 3.20 7.64
C SER A 87 -10.75 2.04 6.91
N VAL A 88 -9.44 1.85 7.09
CA VAL A 88 -8.69 0.72 6.52
C VAL A 88 -8.92 -0.56 7.30
N ILE A 89 -9.03 -0.48 8.64
CA ILE A 89 -9.40 -1.63 9.47
C ILE A 89 -10.75 -2.17 8.99
N LEU A 90 -11.77 -1.31 8.88
CA LEU A 90 -13.09 -1.71 8.38
C LEU A 90 -13.02 -2.27 6.96
N TYR A 91 -12.27 -1.63 6.05
CA TYR A 91 -12.10 -2.13 4.68
C TYR A 91 -11.57 -3.57 4.67
N ILE A 92 -10.48 -3.84 5.40
CA ILE A 92 -9.83 -5.15 5.43
C ILE A 92 -10.72 -6.18 6.13
N THR A 93 -11.36 -5.84 7.25
CA THR A 93 -12.20 -6.81 7.99
C THR A 93 -13.54 -7.11 7.30
N MET A 94 -14.07 -6.18 6.49
CA MET A 94 -15.35 -6.36 5.80
C MET A 94 -15.21 -7.04 4.43
N ILE A 95 -14.08 -6.88 3.74
CA ILE A 95 -13.89 -7.39 2.35
C ILE A 95 -13.25 -8.79 2.33
N GLN A 96 -12.72 -9.28 3.45
CA GLN A 96 -12.04 -10.58 3.52
C GLN A 96 -12.91 -11.72 4.08
N GLN A 97 -14.23 -11.65 3.85
CA GLN A 97 -15.16 -12.79 3.97
C GLN A 97 -15.64 -13.21 2.58
#